data_AF-A0A1H2DBR8-F1
#
_entry.id   AF-A0A1H2DBR8-F1
#
_cell.length_a   1.000
_cell.length_b   1.000
_cell.length_c   1.000
_cell.angle_alpha   90.00
_cell.angle_beta   90.00
_cell.angle_gamma   90.00
#
_symmetry.space_group_name_H-M   'P 1'
#
loop_
_entity.id
_entity.type
_entity.pdbx_description
1 polymer ?
#
loop_
_entity_poly.entity_id
_entity_poly.type
_entity_poly.pdbx_seq_one_letter_code
_entity_poly.pdbx_strand_id
1 'polypeptide(L)'
;MTTAAPTAAPTAVRDLFTNRWLLLFLAAWAAATAYILTTDRSVLPLSDQEPIGYFSGIIGGVVGITFLFLLARRHAPIDHRNAPEFRNPGRETAGLLAWMAAVLAAGSVFGIRTHIAFVGLAPGAQAVWDRQTPATTLTWAIFNFVTLAVLPYWFFRYRLGYRPDSMLLRFDRPKAWMPYFLLVGLPPIFFVATPEYYTTSVTGHALTLVLFIVGSFLPIMITTQSLLTPRLSVLARSWVTGSVLSALAYGALNITEAFLAWDSPARAALSLAWFMQVAFWGLAKAVTTLRTGNAWLHIATTHTIHLAEAPAVATTFNLR
;
A
#
# COMPACT_ATOMS: atom_id res chain seq x y z
N MET A 1 6.16 -44.12 -13.84
CA MET A 1 6.15 -42.65 -13.63
C MET A 1 6.16 -42.39 -12.13
N THR A 2 7.33 -42.14 -11.57
CA THR A 2 7.50 -41.75 -10.16
C THR A 2 7.15 -40.27 -10.05
N THR A 3 5.98 -39.97 -9.48
CA THR A 3 5.61 -38.62 -9.05
C THR A 3 6.59 -38.20 -7.96
N ALA A 4 7.54 -37.33 -8.31
CA ALA A 4 8.43 -36.72 -7.33
C ALA A 4 7.57 -36.05 -6.25
N ALA A 5 7.82 -36.42 -4.99
CA ALA A 5 7.18 -35.80 -3.85
C ALA A 5 7.41 -34.28 -3.90
N PRO A 6 6.39 -33.44 -3.66
CA PRO A 6 6.60 -32.01 -3.58
C PRO A 6 7.59 -31.75 -2.44
N THR A 7 8.78 -31.28 -2.79
CA THR A 7 9.78 -30.82 -1.83
C THR A 7 9.10 -29.77 -0.98
N ALA A 8 8.86 -30.12 0.29
CA ALA A 8 8.29 -29.22 1.29
C ALA A 8 9.05 -27.90 1.23
N ALA A 9 8.36 -26.76 1.20
CA ALA A 9 8.97 -25.44 1.19
C ALA A 9 9.26 -25.00 2.64
N PRO A 10 10.47 -25.23 3.20
CA PRO A 10 10.76 -24.98 4.61
C PRO A 10 11.59 -23.70 4.76
N THR A 11 11.96 -23.02 3.67
CA THR A 11 12.92 -21.90 3.68
C THR A 11 12.28 -20.55 3.91
N ALA A 12 10.99 -20.37 3.55
CA ALA A 12 10.39 -19.03 3.48
C ALA A 12 10.38 -18.27 4.82
N VAL A 13 10.12 -18.93 5.95
CA VAL A 13 10.10 -18.23 7.26
C VAL A 13 11.52 -17.92 7.75
N ARG A 14 12.46 -18.86 7.57
CA ARG A 14 13.87 -18.63 7.95
C ARG A 14 14.49 -17.47 7.17
N ASP A 15 14.11 -17.33 5.90
CA ASP A 15 14.59 -16.24 5.04
C ASP A 15 14.21 -14.86 5.61
N LEU A 16 13.07 -14.72 6.29
CA LEU A 16 12.68 -13.45 6.92
C LEU A 16 13.65 -13.03 8.03
N PHE A 17 14.07 -13.97 8.88
CA PHE A 17 14.92 -13.68 10.02
C PHE A 17 16.41 -13.60 9.68
N THR A 18 16.80 -14.00 8.48
CA THR A 18 18.21 -14.05 8.06
C THR A 18 18.53 -13.10 6.91
N ASN A 19 17.51 -12.52 6.25
CA ASN A 19 17.73 -11.57 5.17
C ASN A 19 18.18 -10.21 5.72
N ARG A 20 19.45 -9.87 5.48
CA ARG A 20 20.06 -8.60 5.92
C ARG A 20 19.30 -7.35 5.47
N TRP A 21 18.67 -7.36 4.29
CA TRP A 21 17.95 -6.18 3.78
C TRP A 21 16.65 -5.96 4.53
N LEU A 22 15.94 -7.04 4.87
CA LEU A 22 14.76 -6.94 5.73
C LEU A 22 15.14 -6.47 7.14
N LEU A 23 16.21 -7.03 7.71
CA LEU A 23 16.68 -6.61 9.05
C LEU A 23 17.08 -5.13 9.08
N LEU A 24 17.82 -4.65 8.07
CA LEU A 24 18.18 -3.24 7.95
C LEU A 24 16.94 -2.35 7.76
N PHE A 25 15.98 -2.78 6.94
CA PHE A 25 14.72 -2.08 6.75
C PHE A 25 13.94 -1.96 8.07
N LEU A 26 13.79 -3.06 8.82
CA LEU A 26 13.08 -3.08 10.11
C LEU A 26 13.81 -2.24 11.17
N ALA A 27 15.14 -2.25 11.18
CA ALA A 27 15.93 -1.39 12.06
C ALA A 27 15.73 0.10 11.72
N ALA A 28 15.76 0.46 10.44
CA ALA A 28 15.50 1.84 10.00
C ALA A 28 14.07 2.27 10.31
N TRP A 29 13.09 1.39 10.13
CA TRP A 29 11.70 1.62 10.51
C TRP A 29 11.54 1.81 12.03
N ALA A 30 12.17 0.96 12.86
CA ALA A 30 12.13 1.10 14.31
C ALA A 30 12.80 2.40 14.79
N ALA A 31 13.93 2.78 14.18
CA ALA A 31 14.59 4.06 14.45
C ALA A 31 13.70 5.25 14.07
N ALA A 32 13.04 5.20 12.91
CA ALA A 32 12.06 6.21 12.49
C ALA A 32 10.87 6.30 13.47
N THR A 33 10.37 5.16 13.94
CA THR A 33 9.32 5.09 14.96
C THR A 33 9.75 5.78 16.26
N ALA A 34 10.95 5.45 16.76
CA ALA A 34 11.49 6.09 17.96
C ALA A 34 11.68 7.61 17.77
N TYR A 35 12.15 8.03 16.60
CA TYR A 35 12.31 9.44 16.27
C TYR A 35 10.96 10.19 16.26
N ILE A 36 9.92 9.63 15.62
CA ILE A 36 8.57 10.21 15.60
C ILE A 36 8.00 10.34 17.03
N LEU A 37 8.26 9.35 17.89
CA LEU A 37 7.78 9.33 19.28
C LEU A 37 8.49 10.33 20.20
N THR A 38 9.69 10.77 19.85
CA THR A 38 10.55 11.59 20.72
C THR A 38 10.77 13.02 20.22
N THR A 39 10.34 13.32 19.00
CA THR A 39 10.51 14.64 18.35
C THR A 39 9.23 15.47 18.46
N ASP A 40 9.37 16.80 18.41
CA ASP A 40 8.24 17.70 18.22
C ASP A 40 7.54 17.42 16.87
N ARG A 41 6.31 16.91 16.94
CA ARG A 41 5.51 16.52 15.78
C ARG A 41 4.76 17.70 15.16
N SER A 42 4.65 18.83 15.87
CA SER A 42 3.93 20.03 15.41
C SER A 42 4.54 20.68 14.17
N VAL A 43 5.78 20.31 13.84
CA VAL A 43 6.49 20.83 12.66
C VAL A 43 5.90 20.31 11.35
N LEU A 44 5.22 19.16 11.35
CA LEU A 44 4.43 18.67 10.22
C LEU A 44 2.94 18.86 10.53
N PRO A 45 2.05 18.89 9.51
CA PRO A 45 0.60 18.94 9.71
C PRO A 45 0.06 17.58 10.18
N LEU A 46 0.71 17.01 11.20
CA LEU A 46 0.32 15.78 11.85
C LEU A 46 -0.52 16.15 13.05
N SER A 47 -1.64 15.48 13.19
CA SER A 47 -2.53 15.71 14.32
C SER A 47 -1.91 15.32 15.66
N ASP A 48 -2.47 15.87 16.73
CA ASP A 48 -2.22 15.46 18.11
C ASP A 48 -2.77 14.07 18.48
N GLN A 49 -3.26 13.22 17.55
CA GLN A 49 -3.63 11.85 17.94
C GLN A 49 -2.47 11.21 18.67
N GLU A 50 -2.85 10.58 19.78
CA GLU A 50 -1.94 9.77 20.53
C GLU A 50 -1.28 8.79 19.56
N PRO A 51 0.06 8.76 19.50
CA PRO A 51 0.79 7.84 18.64
C PRO A 51 0.27 6.39 18.77
N ILE A 52 -0.30 6.08 19.94
CA ILE A 52 -0.96 4.83 20.30
C ILE A 52 -1.98 4.35 19.24
N GLY A 53 -2.84 5.20 18.66
CA GLY A 53 -3.83 4.76 17.67
C GLY A 53 -3.17 4.25 16.38
N TYR A 54 -2.21 5.03 15.87
CA TYR A 54 -1.42 4.66 14.69
C TYR A 54 -0.56 3.41 14.94
N PHE A 55 0.09 3.33 16.10
CA PHE A 55 0.90 2.18 16.49
C PHE A 55 0.06 0.92 16.75
N SER A 56 -1.17 1.07 17.25
CA SER A 56 -2.14 -0.03 17.36
C SER A 56 -2.50 -0.58 15.98
N GLY A 57 -2.67 0.31 14.99
CA GLY A 57 -2.82 -0.07 13.59
C GLY A 57 -1.64 -0.87 13.06
N ILE A 58 -0.41 -0.44 13.33
CA ILE A 58 0.81 -1.19 12.96
C ILE A 58 0.84 -2.58 13.62
N ILE A 59 0.57 -2.66 14.93
CA ILE A 59 0.54 -3.94 15.66
C ILE A 59 -0.52 -4.85 15.04
N GLY A 60 -1.72 -4.32 14.77
CA GLY A 60 -2.78 -5.02 14.04
C GLY A 60 -2.32 -5.50 12.67
N GLY A 61 -1.57 -4.68 11.94
CA GLY A 61 -0.94 -5.03 10.66
C GLY A 61 0.07 -6.17 10.79
N VAL A 62 0.94 -6.16 11.80
CA VAL A 62 1.91 -7.23 12.07
C VAL A 62 1.23 -8.55 12.42
N VAL A 63 0.21 -8.50 13.29
CA VAL A 63 -0.62 -9.67 13.64
C VAL A 63 -1.32 -10.19 12.39
N GLY A 64 -1.89 -9.29 11.59
CA GLY A 64 -2.48 -9.58 10.30
C GLY A 64 -1.51 -10.33 9.38
N ILE A 65 -0.33 -9.77 9.12
CA ILE A 65 0.74 -10.41 8.33
C ILE A 65 1.10 -11.78 8.88
N THR A 66 1.23 -11.93 10.20
CA THR A 66 1.52 -13.23 10.82
C THR A 66 0.45 -14.27 10.46
N PHE A 67 -0.82 -13.90 10.57
CA PHE A 67 -1.92 -14.76 10.17
C PHE A 67 -1.92 -15.05 8.65
N LEU A 68 -1.59 -14.06 7.82
CA LEU A 68 -1.38 -14.25 6.38
C LEU A 68 -0.32 -15.31 6.09
N PHE A 69 0.80 -15.29 6.81
CA PHE A 69 1.84 -16.32 6.67
C PHE A 69 1.35 -17.70 7.04
N LEU A 70 0.58 -17.82 8.12
CA LEU A 70 -0.01 -19.09 8.55
C LEU A 70 -0.98 -19.64 7.52
N LEU A 71 -1.81 -18.78 6.92
CA LEU A 71 -2.74 -19.19 5.86
C LEU A 71 -2.01 -19.54 4.55
N ALA A 72 -1.03 -18.73 4.16
CA ALA A 72 -0.24 -18.92 2.94
C ALA A 72 0.89 -19.95 3.08
N ARG A 73 1.02 -20.65 4.22
CA ARG A 73 2.14 -21.56 4.52
C ARG A 73 2.35 -22.68 3.48
N ARG A 74 1.31 -23.03 2.74
CA ARG A 74 1.34 -24.08 1.70
C ARG A 74 1.75 -23.56 0.32
N HIS A 75 1.80 -22.23 0.13
CA HIS A 75 2.18 -21.61 -1.12
C HIS A 75 3.66 -21.20 -1.07
N ALA A 76 4.40 -21.52 -2.14
CA ALA A 76 5.74 -20.98 -2.32
C ALA A 76 5.61 -19.48 -2.65
N PRO A 77 6.44 -18.61 -2.05
CA PRO A 77 6.45 -17.19 -2.41
C PRO A 77 6.88 -17.01 -3.86
N ILE A 78 6.35 -15.98 -4.53
CA ILE A 78 6.76 -15.59 -5.88
C ILE A 78 8.18 -15.00 -5.84
N ASP A 79 9.11 -15.66 -6.51
CA ASP A 79 10.48 -15.23 -6.75
C ASP A 79 10.97 -15.64 -8.15
N HIS A 80 12.28 -15.47 -8.41
CA HIS A 80 12.91 -15.85 -9.67
C HIS A 80 12.71 -17.32 -10.12
N ARG A 81 12.26 -18.23 -9.26
CA ARG A 81 12.12 -19.67 -9.55
C ARG A 81 10.70 -20.03 -9.98
N ASN A 82 9.70 -19.27 -9.59
CA ASN A 82 8.28 -19.58 -9.79
C ASN A 82 7.42 -18.38 -10.20
N ALA A 83 8.03 -17.22 -10.46
CA ALA A 83 7.33 -16.05 -10.96
C ALA A 83 6.75 -16.27 -12.36
N PRO A 84 5.71 -15.50 -12.73
CA PRO A 84 5.26 -15.44 -14.12
C PRO A 84 6.39 -15.07 -15.07
N GLU A 85 6.30 -15.55 -16.31
CA GLU A 85 7.25 -15.18 -17.35
C GLU A 85 7.17 -13.68 -17.65
N PHE A 86 8.30 -12.99 -17.50
CA PHE A 86 8.48 -11.60 -17.87
C PHE A 86 9.39 -11.50 -19.09
N ARG A 87 9.04 -10.66 -20.07
CA ARG A 87 9.84 -10.47 -21.29
C ARG A 87 11.21 -9.88 -20.97
N ASN A 88 11.25 -8.81 -20.19
CA ASN A 88 12.50 -8.21 -19.70
C ASN A 88 12.23 -7.53 -18.35
N PRO A 89 12.39 -8.24 -17.22
CA PRO A 89 12.01 -7.71 -15.90
C PRO A 89 12.83 -6.46 -15.54
N GLY A 90 14.07 -6.32 -16.02
CA GLY A 90 14.92 -5.17 -15.78
C GLY A 90 14.40 -3.89 -16.44
N ARG A 91 14.21 -3.93 -17.77
CA ARG A 91 13.70 -2.78 -18.53
C ARG A 91 12.28 -2.40 -18.12
N GLU A 92 11.43 -3.38 -17.87
CA GLU A 92 10.06 -3.15 -17.43
C GLU A 92 10.01 -2.52 -16.02
N THR A 93 10.85 -2.96 -15.09
CA THR A 93 10.97 -2.34 -13.76
C THR A 93 11.46 -0.90 -13.87
N ALA A 94 12.53 -0.66 -14.63
CA ALA A 94 13.05 0.69 -14.84
C ALA A 94 11.99 1.62 -15.47
N GLY A 95 11.25 1.12 -16.47
CA GLY A 95 10.16 1.85 -17.11
C GLY A 95 9.01 2.17 -16.16
N LEU A 96 8.62 1.23 -15.29
CA LEU A 96 7.59 1.45 -14.26
C LEU A 96 8.04 2.49 -13.23
N LEU A 97 9.29 2.43 -12.76
CA LEU A 97 9.82 3.41 -11.81
C LEU A 97 9.92 4.81 -12.44
N ALA A 98 10.38 4.90 -13.69
CA ALA A 98 10.41 6.15 -14.44
C ALA A 98 9.00 6.71 -14.65
N TRP A 99 8.03 5.85 -14.96
CA TRP A 99 6.63 6.23 -15.08
C TRP A 99 6.07 6.78 -13.76
N MET A 100 6.30 6.08 -12.64
CA MET A 100 5.90 6.57 -11.31
C MET A 100 6.52 7.94 -11.00
N ALA A 101 7.80 8.13 -11.29
CA ALA A 101 8.46 9.43 -11.12
C ALA A 101 7.82 10.54 -11.99
N ALA A 102 7.48 10.22 -13.25
CA ALA A 102 6.81 11.15 -14.15
C ALA A 102 5.40 11.51 -13.64
N VAL A 103 4.65 10.55 -13.10
CA VAL A 103 3.33 10.79 -12.49
C VAL A 103 3.46 11.70 -11.27
N LEU A 104 4.47 11.50 -10.41
CA LEU A 104 4.71 12.39 -9.26
C LEU A 104 5.07 13.81 -9.68
N ALA A 105 5.89 13.95 -10.72
CA ALA A 105 6.24 15.26 -11.27
C ALA A 105 5.01 15.96 -11.86
N ALA A 106 4.23 15.26 -12.69
CA ALA A 106 2.99 15.79 -13.27
C ALA A 106 1.97 16.17 -12.19
N GLY A 107 1.75 15.29 -11.21
CA GLY A 107 0.87 15.55 -10.08
C GLY A 107 1.31 16.82 -9.34
N SER A 108 2.59 16.94 -9.02
CA SER A 108 3.15 18.12 -8.35
C SER A 108 2.92 19.42 -9.14
N VAL A 109 3.07 19.39 -10.46
CA VAL A 109 2.81 20.54 -11.36
C VAL A 109 1.33 20.96 -11.30
N PHE A 110 0.40 20.01 -11.22
CA PHE A 110 -1.04 20.26 -11.15
C PHE A 110 -1.56 20.41 -9.71
N GLY A 111 -0.69 20.39 -8.69
CA GLY A 111 -1.09 20.39 -7.29
C GLY A 111 -1.82 19.11 -6.84
N ILE A 112 -1.74 18.03 -7.62
CA ILE A 112 -2.32 16.72 -7.31
C ILE A 112 -1.29 15.89 -6.54
N ARG A 113 -1.68 15.44 -5.36
CA ARG A 113 -0.87 14.61 -4.46
C ARG A 113 -1.14 13.13 -4.73
N THR A 114 -0.23 12.23 -4.39
CA THR A 114 -0.47 10.78 -4.60
C THR A 114 -1.59 10.26 -3.69
N HIS A 115 -1.73 10.86 -2.51
CA HIS A 115 -2.77 10.55 -1.55
C HIS A 115 -3.45 11.85 -1.07
N ILE A 116 -4.78 11.82 -0.92
CA ILE A 116 -5.56 13.02 -0.49
C ILE A 116 -5.86 13.08 0.99
N ALA A 117 -5.85 11.95 1.72
CA ALA A 117 -6.09 11.97 3.16
C ALA A 117 -5.78 10.65 3.88
N PHE A 118 -5.74 10.63 5.21
CA PHE A 118 -5.65 9.40 5.99
C PHE A 118 -6.47 9.59 7.28
N VAL A 119 -7.74 9.19 7.29
CA VAL A 119 -8.52 9.10 8.53
C VAL A 119 -7.94 7.96 9.38
N GLY A 120 -7.57 8.32 10.60
CA GLY A 120 -6.58 7.64 11.42
C GLY A 120 -5.51 8.60 11.99
N LEU A 121 -5.55 9.88 11.58
CA LEU A 121 -4.77 10.99 12.15
C LEU A 121 -5.70 12.20 12.49
N ALA A 122 -6.66 12.00 13.40
CA ALA A 122 -7.48 12.99 14.14
C ALA A 122 -8.30 14.05 13.36
N PRO A 123 -9.05 14.88 14.10
CA PRO A 123 -9.59 16.18 13.65
C PRO A 123 -8.57 17.18 13.06
N GLY A 124 -7.30 16.78 12.84
CA GLY A 124 -6.26 17.57 12.16
C GLY A 124 -5.95 17.10 10.73
N ALA A 125 -6.16 15.82 10.40
CA ALA A 125 -6.25 15.39 9.00
C ALA A 125 -7.50 16.01 8.32
N GLN A 126 -8.50 16.39 9.12
CA GLN A 126 -9.55 17.32 8.69
C GLN A 126 -8.95 18.58 8.10
N ALA A 127 -7.88 19.20 8.60
CA ALA A 127 -7.31 20.40 7.97
C ALA A 127 -6.81 20.19 6.52
N VAL A 128 -6.50 18.94 6.12
CA VAL A 128 -6.19 18.57 4.73
C VAL A 128 -7.47 18.32 3.94
N TRP A 129 -8.47 17.65 4.54
CA TRP A 129 -9.80 17.40 3.97
C TRP A 129 -10.67 18.67 3.84
N ASP A 130 -10.59 19.61 4.78
CA ASP A 130 -11.30 20.89 4.85
C ASP A 130 -10.85 21.83 3.72
N ARG A 131 -9.69 21.54 3.11
CA ARG A 131 -9.20 22.19 1.90
C ARG A 131 -9.63 21.44 0.63
N GLN A 132 -10.15 20.22 0.74
CA GLN A 132 -10.65 19.48 -0.40
C GLN A 132 -12.07 19.94 -0.75
N THR A 133 -12.31 19.99 -2.05
CA THR A 133 -13.64 20.15 -2.62
C THR A 133 -14.02 18.84 -3.30
N PRO A 134 -15.30 18.63 -3.64
CA PRO A 134 -15.70 17.54 -4.52
C PRO A 134 -14.85 17.48 -5.80
N ALA A 135 -14.56 18.64 -6.40
CA ALA A 135 -13.78 18.75 -7.63
C ALA A 135 -12.33 18.30 -7.46
N THR A 136 -11.63 18.74 -6.40
CA THR A 136 -10.23 18.31 -6.15
C THR A 136 -10.15 16.83 -5.81
N THR A 137 -11.13 16.32 -5.05
CA THR A 137 -11.23 14.89 -4.69
C THR A 137 -11.43 14.00 -5.92
N LEU A 138 -12.35 14.39 -6.81
CA LEU A 138 -12.59 13.67 -8.07
C LEU A 138 -11.39 13.76 -9.01
N THR A 139 -10.76 14.93 -9.11
CA THR A 139 -9.56 15.14 -9.94
C THR A 139 -8.43 14.23 -9.49
N TRP A 140 -8.19 14.14 -8.18
CA TRP A 140 -7.23 13.19 -7.61
C TRP A 140 -7.55 11.74 -7.97
N ALA A 141 -8.80 11.31 -7.76
CA ALA A 141 -9.19 9.93 -7.99
C ALA A 141 -9.02 9.55 -9.47
N ILE A 142 -9.49 10.41 -10.38
CA ILE A 142 -9.38 10.21 -11.83
C ILE A 142 -7.92 10.23 -12.27
N PHE A 143 -7.13 11.18 -11.80
CA PHE A 143 -5.71 11.29 -12.16
C PHE A 143 -4.95 10.02 -11.78
N ASN A 144 -5.07 9.56 -10.54
CA ASN A 144 -4.40 8.34 -10.09
C ASN A 144 -4.94 7.10 -10.81
N PHE A 145 -6.25 6.99 -11.00
CA PHE A 145 -6.86 5.88 -11.72
C PHE A 145 -6.30 5.76 -13.14
N VAL A 146 -6.30 6.86 -13.89
CA VAL A 146 -5.82 6.87 -15.28
C VAL A 146 -4.33 6.58 -15.32
N THR A 147 -3.53 7.31 -14.54
CA THR A 147 -2.07 7.27 -14.64
C THR A 147 -1.44 6.05 -14.00
N LEU A 148 -2.00 5.51 -12.93
CA LEU A 148 -1.43 4.39 -12.17
C LEU A 148 -2.24 3.09 -12.28
N ALA A 149 -3.44 3.09 -12.85
CA ALA A 149 -4.17 1.85 -13.16
C ALA A 149 -4.36 1.64 -14.65
N VAL A 150 -5.10 2.54 -15.32
CA VAL A 150 -5.54 2.34 -16.72
C VAL A 150 -4.35 2.29 -17.67
N LEU A 151 -3.47 3.30 -17.67
CA LEU A 151 -2.35 3.36 -18.61
C LEU A 151 -1.34 2.21 -18.40
N PRO A 152 -0.89 1.90 -17.17
CA PRO A 152 -0.02 0.75 -16.93
C PRO A 152 -0.68 -0.58 -17.29
N TYR A 153 -1.94 -0.79 -16.89
CA TYR A 153 -2.68 -2.00 -17.24
C TYR A 153 -2.78 -2.14 -18.77
N TRP A 154 -3.21 -1.09 -19.46
CA TRP A 154 -3.38 -1.11 -20.90
C TRP A 154 -2.08 -1.43 -21.63
N PHE A 155 -0.99 -0.77 -21.22
CA PHE A 155 0.33 -0.98 -21.82
C PHE A 155 0.81 -2.43 -21.63
N PHE A 156 0.75 -2.96 -20.40
CA PHE A 156 1.20 -4.34 -20.17
C PHE A 156 0.25 -5.37 -20.79
N ARG A 157 -1.07 -5.20 -20.65
CA ARG A 157 -2.09 -6.13 -21.16
C ARG A 157 -2.14 -6.20 -22.68
N TYR A 158 -2.19 -5.04 -23.34
CA TYR A 158 -2.51 -4.95 -24.77
C TYR A 158 -1.27 -4.63 -25.60
N ARG A 159 -0.41 -3.71 -25.15
CA ARG A 159 0.79 -3.35 -25.92
C ARG A 159 1.93 -4.37 -25.78
N LEU A 160 2.10 -4.94 -24.57
CA LEU A 160 3.08 -6.00 -24.29
C LEU A 160 2.45 -7.40 -24.23
N GLY A 161 1.13 -7.54 -24.37
CA GLY A 161 0.47 -8.84 -24.50
C GLY A 161 0.49 -9.72 -23.24
N TYR A 162 0.71 -9.15 -22.05
CA TYR A 162 0.63 -9.92 -20.80
C TYR A 162 -0.78 -10.46 -20.56
N ARG A 163 -0.89 -11.64 -19.96
CA ARG A 163 -2.17 -12.23 -19.53
C ARG A 163 -2.50 -11.75 -18.11
N PRO A 164 -3.79 -11.63 -17.73
CA PRO A 164 -4.17 -11.30 -16.36
C PRO A 164 -3.50 -12.17 -15.29
N ASP A 165 -3.36 -13.47 -15.57
CA ASP A 165 -2.68 -14.44 -14.71
C ASP A 165 -1.21 -14.08 -14.47
N SER A 166 -0.49 -13.66 -15.51
CA SER A 166 0.91 -13.22 -15.40
C SER A 166 1.09 -11.86 -14.70
N MET A 167 -0.01 -11.15 -14.47
CA MET A 167 -0.06 -9.91 -13.70
C MET A 167 -0.66 -10.14 -12.31
N LEU A 168 -0.87 -11.39 -11.87
CA LEU A 168 -1.43 -11.71 -10.54
C LEU A 168 -2.84 -11.13 -10.31
N LEU A 169 -3.61 -10.93 -11.39
CA LEU A 169 -4.94 -10.30 -11.34
C LEU A 169 -6.09 -11.30 -11.22
N ARG A 170 -5.82 -12.61 -11.14
CA ARG A 170 -6.88 -13.60 -10.95
C ARG A 170 -7.53 -13.40 -9.59
N PHE A 171 -8.85 -13.26 -9.63
CA PHE A 171 -9.68 -13.35 -8.45
C PHE A 171 -9.96 -14.84 -8.20
N ASP A 172 -9.15 -15.47 -7.37
CA ASP A 172 -9.38 -16.86 -6.97
C ASP A 172 -10.70 -16.99 -6.17
N ARG A 173 -11.12 -18.23 -5.89
CA ARG A 173 -12.39 -18.53 -5.23
C ARG A 173 -12.52 -17.74 -3.90
N PRO A 174 -13.69 -17.17 -3.58
CA PRO A 174 -13.95 -16.41 -2.35
C PRO A 174 -13.47 -17.07 -1.06
N LYS A 175 -13.58 -18.40 -0.97
CA LYS A 175 -13.12 -19.17 0.19
C LYS A 175 -11.62 -19.02 0.50
N ALA A 176 -10.81 -18.69 -0.51
CA ALA A 176 -9.37 -18.52 -0.35
C ALA A 176 -8.99 -17.14 0.20
N TRP A 177 -9.79 -16.09 -0.03
CA TRP A 177 -9.46 -14.71 0.37
C TRP A 177 -10.44 -14.09 1.37
N MET A 178 -11.65 -14.62 1.54
CA MET A 178 -12.63 -14.10 2.51
C MET A 178 -12.09 -14.07 3.96
N PRO A 179 -11.39 -15.11 4.46
CA PRO A 179 -10.76 -15.03 5.78
C PRO A 179 -9.74 -13.90 5.89
N TYR A 180 -9.09 -13.52 4.79
CA TYR A 180 -8.12 -12.42 4.76
C TYR A 180 -8.81 -11.08 4.97
N PHE A 181 -9.91 -10.83 4.25
CA PHE A 181 -10.68 -9.61 4.43
C PHE A 181 -11.32 -9.53 5.81
N LEU A 182 -11.84 -10.65 6.34
CA LEU A 182 -12.50 -10.65 7.65
C LEU A 182 -11.52 -10.47 8.82
N LEU A 183 -10.35 -11.11 8.77
CA LEU A 183 -9.43 -11.17 9.91
C LEU A 183 -8.31 -10.13 9.82
N VAL A 184 -7.99 -9.64 8.62
CA VAL A 184 -6.91 -8.68 8.40
C VAL A 184 -7.46 -7.35 7.88
N GLY A 185 -8.43 -7.39 6.97
CA GLY A 185 -8.99 -6.17 6.36
C GLY A 185 -9.95 -5.40 7.27
N LEU A 186 -10.91 -6.06 7.90
CA LEU A 186 -11.93 -5.38 8.71
C LEU A 186 -11.42 -4.78 10.02
N PRO A 187 -10.58 -5.46 10.83
CA PRO A 187 -10.19 -4.96 12.14
C PRO A 187 -9.53 -3.56 12.14
N PRO A 188 -8.64 -3.21 11.18
CA PRO A 188 -8.04 -1.87 11.06
C PRO A 188 -9.04 -0.71 11.07
N ILE A 189 -10.24 -0.89 10.50
CA ILE A 189 -11.28 0.15 10.48
C ILE A 189 -11.67 0.52 11.91
N PHE A 190 -11.84 -0.47 12.79
CA PHE A 190 -12.31 -0.24 14.15
C PHE A 190 -11.25 0.42 15.06
N PHE A 191 -9.96 0.36 14.69
CA PHE A 191 -8.90 1.06 15.42
C PHE A 191 -8.83 2.56 15.10
N VAL A 192 -9.38 2.98 13.96
CA VAL A 192 -9.25 4.36 13.45
C VAL A 192 -10.59 5.04 13.19
N ALA A 193 -11.71 4.30 13.28
CA ALA A 193 -13.05 4.85 13.15
C ALA A 193 -13.37 5.81 14.30
N THR A 194 -13.82 7.01 13.95
CA THR A 194 -14.32 8.00 14.90
C THR A 194 -15.80 7.74 15.22
N PRO A 195 -16.39 8.34 16.27
CA PRO A 195 -17.83 8.21 16.54
C PRO A 195 -18.70 8.56 15.33
N GLU A 196 -18.31 9.57 14.54
CA GLU A 196 -19.02 10.02 13.34
C GLU A 196 -19.09 8.96 12.24
N TYR A 197 -18.14 8.01 12.20
CA TYR A 197 -18.15 6.88 11.27
C TYR A 197 -19.46 6.08 11.37
N TYR A 198 -19.92 5.83 12.60
CA TYR A 198 -21.13 5.03 12.86
C TYR A 198 -22.43 5.78 12.56
N THR A 199 -22.38 7.11 12.51
CA THR A 199 -23.54 7.95 12.16
C THR A 199 -23.53 8.42 10.70
N THR A 200 -22.47 8.13 9.94
CA THR A 200 -22.33 8.54 8.54
C THR A 200 -23.33 7.77 7.65
N SER A 201 -23.97 8.49 6.73
CA SER A 201 -24.94 7.91 5.79
C SER A 201 -24.35 6.78 4.93
N VAL A 202 -25.20 5.82 4.54
CA VAL A 202 -24.80 4.71 3.64
C VAL A 202 -24.23 5.24 2.33
N THR A 203 -24.77 6.35 1.82
CA THR A 203 -24.27 7.03 0.62
C THR A 203 -22.85 7.56 0.83
N GLY A 204 -22.55 8.14 2.00
CA GLY A 204 -21.19 8.57 2.35
C GLY A 204 -20.19 7.42 2.36
N HIS A 205 -20.55 6.29 2.97
CA HIS A 205 -19.74 5.06 2.95
C HIS A 205 -19.54 4.51 1.53
N ALA A 206 -20.60 4.44 0.73
CA ALA A 206 -20.55 3.94 -0.64
C ALA A 206 -19.67 4.83 -1.53
N LEU A 207 -19.80 6.16 -1.43
CA LEU A 207 -18.97 7.09 -2.17
C LEU A 207 -17.49 6.97 -1.77
N THR A 208 -17.22 6.81 -0.48
CA THR A 208 -15.86 6.60 0.05
C THR A 208 -15.23 5.35 -0.57
N LEU A 209 -15.96 4.24 -0.55
CA LEU A 209 -15.51 2.99 -1.18
C LEU A 209 -15.18 3.20 -2.66
N VAL A 210 -16.05 3.87 -3.42
CA VAL A 210 -15.82 4.14 -4.86
C VAL A 210 -14.59 5.03 -5.07
N LEU A 211 -14.50 6.14 -4.34
CA LEU A 211 -13.39 7.08 -4.46
C LEU A 211 -12.05 6.41 -4.15
N PHE A 212 -11.96 5.62 -3.09
CA PHE A 212 -10.72 4.96 -2.74
C PHE A 212 -10.39 3.77 -3.64
N ILE A 213 -11.39 3.05 -4.17
CA ILE A 213 -11.17 2.02 -5.21
C ILE A 213 -10.50 2.65 -6.42
N VAL A 214 -11.05 3.76 -6.91
CA VAL A 214 -10.59 4.45 -8.12
C VAL A 214 -9.26 5.17 -7.86
N GLY A 215 -9.16 5.94 -6.79
CA GLY A 215 -8.02 6.81 -6.52
C GLY A 215 -6.82 6.12 -5.86
N SER A 216 -6.99 4.95 -5.23
CA SER A 216 -5.89 4.27 -4.53
C SER A 216 -5.85 2.76 -4.74
N PHE A 217 -6.94 2.01 -4.57
CA PHE A 217 -6.86 0.54 -4.53
C PHE A 217 -6.46 -0.02 -5.89
N LEU A 218 -7.16 0.35 -6.97
CA LEU A 218 -6.81 -0.09 -8.32
C LEU A 218 -5.44 0.44 -8.78
N PRO A 219 -5.12 1.75 -8.60
CA PRO A 219 -3.77 2.28 -8.82
C PRO A 219 -2.64 1.45 -8.21
N ILE A 220 -2.72 1.21 -6.90
CA ILE A 220 -1.69 0.49 -6.16
C ILE A 220 -1.71 -0.99 -6.54
N MET A 221 -2.88 -1.60 -6.67
CA MET A 221 -3.02 -2.97 -7.15
C MET A 221 -2.26 -3.15 -8.46
N ILE A 222 -2.56 -2.35 -9.47
CA ILE A 222 -2.03 -2.52 -10.82
C ILE A 222 -0.54 -2.19 -10.85
N THR A 223 -0.17 -0.94 -10.60
CA THR A 223 1.21 -0.48 -10.81
C THR A 223 2.17 -1.15 -9.84
N THR A 224 1.82 -1.21 -8.55
CA THR A 224 2.76 -1.70 -7.54
C THR A 224 2.69 -3.20 -7.36
N GLN A 225 1.51 -3.76 -7.10
CA GLN A 225 1.40 -5.17 -6.67
C GLN A 225 1.41 -6.14 -7.85
N SER A 226 0.70 -5.79 -8.92
CA SER A 226 0.51 -6.64 -10.11
C SER A 226 1.72 -6.57 -11.05
N LEU A 227 2.30 -5.36 -11.20
CA LEU A 227 3.38 -5.12 -12.15
C LEU A 227 4.77 -5.04 -11.47
N LEU A 228 5.00 -4.07 -10.59
CA LEU A 228 6.34 -3.77 -10.08
C LEU A 228 6.88 -4.83 -9.11
N THR A 229 6.10 -5.19 -8.10
CA THR A 229 6.50 -6.09 -6.99
C THR A 229 7.05 -7.44 -7.47
N PRO A 230 6.36 -8.20 -8.34
CA PRO A 230 6.87 -9.50 -8.77
C PRO A 230 8.14 -9.36 -9.62
N ARG A 231 8.31 -8.27 -10.37
CA ARG A 231 9.53 -8.01 -11.14
C ARG A 231 10.71 -7.68 -10.23
N LEU A 232 10.51 -6.88 -9.19
CA LEU A 232 11.53 -6.61 -8.17
C LEU A 232 11.96 -7.89 -7.46
N SER A 233 11.02 -8.81 -7.16
CA SER A 233 11.33 -10.13 -6.59
C SER A 233 12.20 -10.99 -7.52
N VAL A 234 11.88 -11.02 -8.81
CA VAL A 234 12.67 -11.72 -9.83
C VAL A 234 14.07 -11.12 -9.94
N LEU A 235 14.20 -9.79 -10.04
CA LEU A 235 15.49 -9.10 -10.14
C LEU A 235 16.35 -9.29 -8.89
N ALA A 236 15.74 -9.24 -7.71
CA ALA A 236 16.43 -9.46 -6.45
C ALA A 236 16.77 -10.94 -6.20
N ARG A 237 16.24 -11.86 -7.01
CA ARG A 237 16.34 -13.33 -6.83
C ARG A 237 15.94 -13.78 -5.43
N SER A 238 15.07 -13.03 -4.78
CA SER A 238 14.62 -13.24 -3.41
C SER A 238 13.31 -12.48 -3.20
N TRP A 239 12.26 -13.19 -2.82
CA TRP A 239 10.98 -12.55 -2.51
C TRP A 239 11.08 -11.60 -1.32
N VAL A 240 11.92 -11.91 -0.32
CA VAL A 240 12.12 -11.03 0.86
C VAL A 240 12.78 -9.72 0.43
N THR A 241 13.90 -9.79 -0.30
CA THR A 241 14.57 -8.59 -0.81
C THR A 241 13.66 -7.84 -1.79
N GLY A 242 12.93 -8.54 -2.65
CA GLY A 242 11.93 -7.97 -3.54
C GLY A 242 10.80 -7.23 -2.81
N SER A 243 10.32 -7.77 -1.69
CA SER A 243 9.35 -7.11 -0.82
C SER A 243 9.92 -5.82 -0.23
N VAL A 244 11.18 -5.81 0.22
CA VAL A 244 11.84 -4.59 0.72
C VAL A 244 11.99 -3.54 -0.38
N LEU A 245 12.41 -3.94 -1.58
CA LEU A 245 12.49 -3.00 -2.71
C LEU A 245 11.11 -2.45 -3.09
N SER A 246 10.07 -3.29 -3.08
CA SER A 246 8.69 -2.85 -3.32
C SER A 246 8.20 -1.90 -2.23
N ALA A 247 8.54 -2.17 -0.96
CA ALA A 247 8.25 -1.31 0.18
C ALA A 247 8.83 0.10 -0.02
N LEU A 248 10.11 0.18 -0.40
CA LEU A 248 10.79 1.45 -0.66
C LEU A 248 10.20 2.18 -1.88
N ALA A 249 9.90 1.45 -2.96
CA ALA A 249 9.25 2.04 -4.14
C ALA A 249 7.84 2.56 -3.82
N TYR A 250 7.10 1.87 -2.96
CA TYR A 250 5.80 2.31 -2.47
C TYR A 250 5.93 3.54 -1.56
N GLY A 251 6.91 3.58 -0.65
CA GLY A 251 7.22 4.80 0.10
C GLY A 251 7.56 5.98 -0.83
N ALA A 252 8.35 5.73 -1.89
CA ALA A 252 8.75 6.77 -2.83
C ALA A 252 7.57 7.31 -3.65
N LEU A 253 6.62 6.44 -4.01
CA LEU A 253 5.36 6.85 -4.63
C LEU A 253 4.55 7.83 -3.76
N ASN A 254 4.80 7.83 -2.45
CA ASN A 254 4.08 8.65 -1.48
C ASN A 254 4.92 9.82 -0.95
N ILE A 255 6.07 10.13 -1.55
CA ILE A 255 6.96 11.21 -1.10
C ILE A 255 6.34 12.62 -1.24
N THR A 256 5.29 12.74 -2.07
CA THR A 256 4.56 13.98 -2.27
C THR A 256 3.27 14.04 -1.46
N GLU A 257 3.03 13.11 -0.52
CA GLU A 257 1.82 13.10 0.30
C GLU A 257 1.58 14.40 1.09
N ALA A 258 0.31 14.65 1.40
CA ALA A 258 -0.14 15.92 1.98
C ALA A 258 0.46 16.26 3.36
N PHE A 259 0.96 15.26 4.09
CA PHE A 259 1.55 15.44 5.42
C PHE A 259 3.08 15.43 5.44
N LEU A 260 3.73 15.40 4.27
CA LEU A 260 5.18 15.48 4.14
C LEU A 260 5.59 16.91 3.74
N ALA A 261 6.68 17.39 4.33
CA ALA A 261 7.25 18.71 4.04
C ALA A 261 8.78 18.65 3.99
N TRP A 262 9.34 19.36 3.01
CA TRP A 262 10.75 19.26 2.61
C TRP A 262 11.48 20.61 2.67
N ASP A 263 10.84 21.63 3.27
CA ASP A 263 11.28 23.03 3.25
C ASP A 263 12.22 23.42 4.41
N SER A 264 12.46 22.52 5.37
CA SER A 264 13.44 22.70 6.43
C SER A 264 14.06 21.36 6.86
N PRO A 265 15.28 21.35 7.44
CA PRO A 265 15.91 20.12 7.90
C PRO A 265 15.06 19.32 8.90
N ALA A 266 14.39 20.01 9.83
CA ALA A 266 13.53 19.37 10.83
C ALA A 266 12.31 18.69 10.19
N ARG A 267 11.62 19.39 9.27
CA ARG A 267 10.49 18.83 8.52
C ARG A 267 10.90 17.70 7.58
N ALA A 268 12.05 17.82 6.93
CA ALA A 268 12.59 16.79 6.06
C ALA A 268 12.95 15.52 6.84
N ALA A 269 13.57 15.66 8.03
CA ALA A 269 13.88 14.53 8.90
C ALA A 269 12.62 13.80 9.36
N LEU A 270 11.59 14.53 9.80
CA LEU A 270 10.32 13.93 10.20
C LEU A 270 9.56 13.32 9.00
N SER A 271 9.63 13.93 7.82
CA SER A 271 9.05 13.38 6.59
C SER A 271 9.74 12.09 6.14
N LEU A 272 11.06 12.01 6.30
CA LEU A 272 11.81 10.78 6.04
C LEU A 272 11.47 9.68 7.05
N ALA A 273 11.29 10.04 8.32
CA ALA A 273 10.80 9.10 9.31
C ALA A 273 9.39 8.60 8.95
N TRP A 274 8.51 9.49 8.48
CA TRP A 274 7.18 9.09 8.03
C TRP A 274 7.19 8.21 6.78
N PHE A 275 8.05 8.54 5.81
CA PHE A 275 8.29 7.71 4.63
C PHE A 275 8.57 6.26 5.01
N MET A 276 9.36 6.02 6.06
CA MET A 276 9.66 4.66 6.50
C MET A 276 8.42 3.91 7.01
N GLN A 277 7.44 4.61 7.57
CA GLN A 277 6.20 4.01 8.05
C GLN A 277 5.26 3.69 6.87
N VAL A 278 5.19 4.58 5.88
CA VAL A 278 4.50 4.29 4.61
C VAL A 278 5.16 3.12 3.88
N ALA A 279 6.48 3.08 3.86
CA ALA A 279 7.23 1.96 3.29
C ALA A 279 6.94 0.66 4.04
N PHE A 280 6.79 0.67 5.37
CA PHE A 280 6.42 -0.52 6.14
C PHE A 280 5.07 -1.08 5.71
N TRP A 281 4.08 -0.22 5.46
CA TRP A 281 2.82 -0.65 4.86
C TRP A 281 3.00 -1.20 3.43
N GLY A 282 3.92 -0.63 2.65
CA GLY A 282 4.35 -1.19 1.36
C GLY A 282 4.95 -2.59 1.50
N LEU A 283 5.72 -2.85 2.55
CA LEU A 283 6.27 -4.17 2.86
C LEU A 283 5.15 -5.17 3.12
N ALA A 284 4.16 -4.80 3.94
CA ALA A 284 2.99 -5.62 4.23
C ALA A 284 2.25 -6.03 2.95
N LYS A 285 2.02 -5.06 2.05
CA LYS A 285 1.39 -5.28 0.74
C LYS A 285 2.20 -6.24 -0.12
N ALA A 286 3.50 -5.96 -0.28
CA ALA A 286 4.38 -6.75 -1.12
C ALA A 286 4.53 -8.19 -0.63
N VAL A 287 4.69 -8.38 0.69
CA VAL A 287 4.74 -9.72 1.30
C VAL A 287 3.44 -10.48 1.02
N THR A 288 2.29 -9.83 1.22
CA THR A 288 0.98 -10.43 0.98
C THR A 288 0.85 -10.87 -0.48
N THR A 289 1.16 -9.99 -1.42
CA THR A 289 1.09 -10.30 -2.85
C THR A 289 2.06 -11.40 -3.27
N LEU A 290 3.32 -11.36 -2.84
CA LEU A 290 4.30 -12.39 -3.23
C LEU A 290 4.00 -13.74 -2.58
N ARG A 291 3.49 -13.77 -1.34
CA ARG A 291 3.16 -15.04 -0.66
C ARG A 291 1.91 -15.71 -1.19
N THR A 292 0.95 -14.93 -1.67
CA THR A 292 -0.35 -15.44 -2.14
C THR A 292 -0.44 -15.55 -3.66
N GLY A 293 0.42 -14.84 -4.39
CA GLY A 293 0.31 -14.70 -5.83
C GLY A 293 -0.91 -13.92 -6.30
N ASN A 294 -1.48 -13.09 -5.42
CA ASN A 294 -2.71 -12.36 -5.69
C ASN A 294 -2.54 -10.87 -5.37
N ALA A 295 -2.63 -10.03 -6.40
CA ALA A 295 -2.50 -8.58 -6.23
C ALA A 295 -3.68 -7.98 -5.45
N TRP A 296 -4.87 -8.58 -5.48
CA TRP A 296 -6.07 -8.07 -4.79
C TRP A 296 -5.95 -8.07 -3.27
N LEU A 297 -5.18 -9.00 -2.70
CA LEU A 297 -5.07 -9.14 -1.26
C LEU A 297 -4.37 -7.96 -0.57
N HIS A 298 -3.69 -7.09 -1.31
CA HIS A 298 -3.14 -5.85 -0.75
C HIS A 298 -4.24 -4.95 -0.16
N ILE A 299 -5.48 -5.00 -0.70
CA ILE A 299 -6.61 -4.20 -0.20
C ILE A 299 -6.88 -4.53 1.27
N ALA A 300 -6.81 -5.82 1.62
CA ALA A 300 -7.06 -6.32 2.96
C ALA A 300 -5.94 -6.02 3.97
N THR A 301 -4.83 -5.39 3.57
CA THR A 301 -3.72 -5.10 4.51
C THR A 301 -3.87 -3.74 5.19
N THR A 302 -4.07 -2.67 4.41
CA THR A 302 -4.04 -1.29 4.94
C THR A 302 -5.11 -0.40 4.34
N HIS A 303 -5.70 -0.80 3.22
CA HIS A 303 -6.54 0.09 2.43
C HIS A 303 -7.99 0.12 2.94
N THR A 304 -8.39 -0.89 3.71
CA THR A 304 -9.63 -0.86 4.46
C THR A 304 -9.67 0.27 5.49
N ILE A 305 -8.53 0.76 5.98
CA ILE A 305 -8.46 1.96 6.85
C ILE A 305 -9.14 3.15 6.17
N HIS A 306 -9.04 3.28 4.84
CA HIS A 306 -9.69 4.38 4.12
C HIS A 306 -11.23 4.31 4.14
N LEU A 307 -11.82 3.19 4.55
CA LEU A 307 -13.25 3.14 4.76
C LEU A 307 -13.63 3.97 6.00
N ALA A 308 -12.73 4.09 6.99
CA ALA A 308 -12.91 4.97 8.13
C ALA A 308 -12.98 6.45 7.74
N GLU A 309 -12.59 6.84 6.51
CA GLU A 309 -12.67 8.23 6.02
C GLU A 309 -14.08 8.64 5.58
N ALA A 310 -15.07 7.76 5.73
CA ALA A 310 -16.44 8.03 5.32
C ALA A 310 -17.05 9.33 5.85
N PRO A 311 -16.85 9.72 7.12
CA PRO A 311 -17.33 11.01 7.61
C PRO A 311 -16.76 12.20 6.83
N ALA A 312 -15.46 12.18 6.52
CA ALA A 312 -14.79 13.28 5.84
C ALA A 312 -15.24 13.40 4.37
N VAL A 313 -15.41 12.27 3.68
CA VAL A 313 -15.99 12.23 2.34
C VAL A 313 -17.44 12.73 2.38
N ALA A 314 -18.24 12.29 3.34
CA ALA A 314 -19.60 12.73 3.52
C ALA A 314 -19.69 14.26 3.72
N THR A 315 -18.85 14.83 4.58
CA THR A 315 -18.76 16.28 4.76
C THR A 315 -18.36 17.00 3.46
N THR A 316 -17.32 16.52 2.77
CA THR A 316 -16.80 17.13 1.53
C THR A 316 -17.86 17.20 0.43
N PHE A 317 -18.70 16.16 0.33
CA PHE A 317 -19.76 16.06 -0.68
C PHE A 317 -21.15 16.48 -0.18
N ASN A 318 -21.24 17.01 1.04
CA ASN A 318 -22.49 17.41 1.68
C ASN A 318 -23.55 16.28 1.73
N LEU A 319 -23.11 15.07 2.09
CA LEU A 319 -23.91 13.86 2.22
C LEU A 319 -24.18 13.54 3.70
N ARG A 320 -25.09 14.28 4.33
CA ARG A 320 -25.49 13.99 5.73
C ARG A 320 -26.14 12.61 5.85
#